data_AF-A0A1M4UPD0-F1
#
_entry.id   AF-A0A1M4UPD0-F1
#
_cell.length_a   1.000
_cell.length_b   1.000
_cell.length_c   1.000
_cell.angle_alpha   90.00
_cell.angle_beta   90.00
_cell.angle_gamma   90.00
#
_symmetry.space_group_name_H-M   'P 1'
#
loop_
_entity.id
_entity.type
_entity.pdbx_description
1 polymer ?
#
loop_
_entity_poly.entity_id
_entity_poly.type
_entity_poly.pdbx_seq_one_letter_code
_entity_poly.pdbx_strand_id
1 'polypeptide(L)'
;MNFKKAEDSPFTIGSTQKGNTISFVPISEDKLVFRKELDKPEVLEAIRLYTEKSFEPVPKPTRIILYCNFYIKPSMLDELNSSKIISVIEGSNTKQQIIAEPLNFFDYEKLTDILFDLCKKFDL
;
A
#
# COMPACT_ATOMS: atom_id res chain seq x y z
N MET A 1 -11.32 3.03 16.05
CA MET A 1 -11.40 3.77 14.78
C MET A 1 -12.04 2.81 13.79
N ASN A 2 -13.08 3.24 13.09
CA ASN A 2 -13.78 2.40 12.14
C ASN A 2 -13.67 3.06 10.77
N PHE A 3 -13.20 2.31 9.77
CA PHE A 3 -13.19 2.75 8.39
C PHE A 3 -14.59 2.59 7.80
N LYS A 4 -15.10 3.62 7.15
CA LYS A 4 -16.40 3.60 6.48
C LYS A 4 -16.32 4.32 5.14
N LYS A 5 -17.11 3.87 4.17
CA LYS A 5 -17.28 4.61 2.92
C LYS A 5 -17.93 5.96 3.22
N ALA A 6 -17.33 7.04 2.71
CA ALA A 6 -17.86 8.38 2.84
C ALA A 6 -19.11 8.56 1.96
N GLU A 7 -20.08 9.30 2.47
CA GLU A 7 -21.29 9.66 1.72
C GLU A 7 -20.90 10.46 0.47
N ASP A 8 -21.50 10.10 -0.68
CA ASP A 8 -21.26 10.72 -1.98
C ASP A 8 -19.80 10.74 -2.46
N SER A 9 -18.98 9.81 -1.97
CA SER A 9 -17.55 9.79 -2.21
C SER A 9 -17.02 8.38 -2.48
N PRO A 10 -16.03 8.20 -3.37
CA PRO A 10 -15.39 6.90 -3.59
C PRO A 10 -14.45 6.52 -2.44
N PHE A 11 -14.23 7.42 -1.48
CA PHE A 11 -13.29 7.22 -0.40
C PHE A 11 -13.87 6.36 0.72
N THR A 12 -13.03 5.47 1.21
CA THR A 12 -13.14 4.87 2.54
C THR A 12 -12.30 5.71 3.49
N ILE A 13 -12.89 6.15 4.61
CA ILE A 13 -12.27 7.05 5.57
C ILE A 13 -12.35 6.43 6.96
N GLY A 14 -11.22 6.42 7.67
CA GLY A 14 -11.15 6.12 9.08
C GLY A 14 -10.69 7.36 9.84
N SER A 15 -11.37 7.66 10.95
CA SER A 15 -11.06 8.79 11.83
C SER A 15 -10.73 8.31 13.24
N THR A 16 -9.68 8.87 13.83
CA THR A 16 -9.30 8.65 15.23
C THR A 16 -10.08 9.60 16.16
N GLN A 17 -10.01 9.35 17.47
CA GLN A 17 -10.65 10.23 18.47
C GLN A 17 -10.02 11.64 18.51
N LYS A 18 -8.77 11.78 18.07
CA LYS A 18 -8.04 13.05 18.04
C LYS A 18 -8.27 13.85 16.75
N GLY A 19 -9.13 13.36 15.86
CA GLY A 19 -9.43 14.01 14.58
C GLY A 19 -8.41 13.71 13.47
N ASN A 20 -7.49 12.76 13.67
CA ASN A 20 -6.63 12.29 12.59
C ASN A 20 -7.43 11.38 11.65
N THR A 21 -7.22 11.52 10.34
CA THR A 21 -7.94 10.80 9.30
C THR A 21 -6.97 10.10 8.37
N ILE A 22 -7.31 8.87 8.00
CA ILE A 22 -6.70 8.14 6.89
C ILE A 22 -7.81 7.81 5.90
N SER A 23 -7.59 8.08 4.63
CA SER A 23 -8.56 7.79 3.57
C SER A 23 -7.91 7.14 2.35
N PHE A 24 -8.65 6.28 1.67
CA PHE A 24 -8.19 5.61 0.45
C PHE A 24 -9.38 5.23 -0.43
N VAL A 25 -9.13 4.96 -1.71
CA VAL A 25 -10.16 4.45 -2.62
C VAL A 25 -9.94 2.93 -2.80
N PRO A 26 -10.90 2.08 -2.41
CA PRO A 26 -10.79 0.65 -2.67
C PRO A 26 -10.88 0.39 -4.18
N ILE A 27 -9.98 -0.44 -4.67
CA ILE A 27 -9.91 -0.90 -6.06
C ILE A 27 -10.48 -2.31 -6.06
N SER A 28 -11.39 -2.59 -7.00
CA SER A 28 -12.02 -3.91 -7.14
C SER A 28 -10.96 -5.02 -7.24
N GLU A 29 -11.18 -6.15 -6.55
CA GLU A 29 -10.20 -7.25 -6.44
C GLU A 29 -9.75 -7.78 -7.80
N ASP A 30 -10.65 -7.83 -8.79
CA ASP A 30 -10.38 -8.23 -10.18
C ASP A 30 -9.39 -7.30 -10.91
N LYS A 31 -9.16 -6.10 -10.37
CA LYS A 31 -8.26 -5.08 -10.93
C LYS A 31 -6.97 -4.91 -10.13
N LEU A 32 -6.79 -5.70 -9.07
CA LEU A 32 -5.57 -5.68 -8.29
C LEU A 32 -4.47 -6.46 -9.00
N VAL A 33 -3.40 -5.76 -9.37
CA VAL A 33 -2.15 -6.36 -9.82
C VAL A 33 -1.19 -6.36 -8.64
N PHE A 34 -0.90 -7.56 -8.11
CA PHE A 34 0.02 -7.71 -6.99
C PHE A 34 1.47 -7.51 -7.45
N ARG A 35 2.27 -6.90 -6.58
CA ARG A 35 3.72 -6.91 -6.75
C ARG A 35 4.20 -8.36 -6.62
N LYS A 36 4.74 -8.91 -7.70
CA LYS A 36 5.47 -10.17 -7.63
C LYS A 36 6.63 -9.97 -6.66
N GLU A 37 6.70 -10.78 -5.61
CA GLU A 37 7.92 -10.89 -4.81
C GLU A 37 9.04 -11.22 -5.81
N LEU A 38 10.03 -10.35 -5.89
CA LEU A 38 11.27 -10.71 -6.59
C LEU A 38 11.90 -11.77 -5.70
N ASP A 39 11.65 -13.04 -6.02
CA ASP A 39 12.40 -14.17 -5.50
C ASP A 39 13.88 -13.94 -5.81
N LYS A 40 14.60 -13.29 -4.89
CA LYS A 40 16.06 -13.13 -4.89
C LYS A 40 16.64 -12.41 -6.13
N PRO A 41 17.91 -11.97 -6.08
CA PRO A 41 18.53 -11.22 -7.16
C PRO A 41 18.98 -12.16 -8.31
N GLU A 42 18.08 -12.96 -8.88
CA GLU A 42 18.42 -13.76 -10.08
C GLU A 42 18.15 -13.00 -11.39
N VAL A 43 17.54 -11.82 -11.32
CA VAL A 43 17.22 -11.00 -12.50
C VAL A 43 18.43 -10.20 -13.04
N LEU A 44 19.56 -10.15 -12.31
CA LEU A 44 20.79 -9.56 -12.83
C LEU A 44 21.70 -10.55 -13.57
N GLU A 45 21.52 -11.86 -13.39
CA GLU A 45 22.28 -12.87 -14.15
C GLU A 45 21.59 -13.30 -15.46
N ALA A 46 20.27 -13.14 -15.57
CA ALA A 46 19.53 -13.54 -16.78
C ALA A 46 19.71 -12.59 -17.99
N ILE A 47 20.23 -11.37 -17.81
CA ILE A 47 20.42 -10.41 -18.92
C ILE A 47 21.66 -10.79 -19.78
N ARG A 48 22.48 -11.75 -19.35
CA ARG A 48 23.67 -12.19 -20.12
C ARG A 48 23.46 -13.38 -21.05
N LEU A 49 22.32 -14.06 -20.99
CA LEU A 49 22.06 -15.25 -21.81
C LEU A 49 20.73 -15.12 -22.55
N TYR A 50 20.84 -14.75 -23.84
CA TYR A 50 20.02 -15.24 -24.95
C TYR A 50 18.52 -15.45 -24.69
N THR A 51 17.66 -14.70 -25.39
CA THR A 51 16.72 -15.29 -26.37
C THR A 51 15.73 -14.27 -26.94
N GLU A 52 15.42 -14.46 -28.23
CA GLU A 52 14.33 -13.85 -29.00
C GLU A 52 12.94 -14.23 -28.46
N LYS A 53 12.69 -14.08 -27.16
CA LYS A 53 11.33 -14.12 -26.62
C LYS A 53 10.76 -12.71 -26.66
N SER A 54 9.61 -12.57 -27.31
CA SER A 54 8.78 -11.37 -27.22
C SER A 54 8.73 -10.91 -25.76
N PHE A 55 9.19 -9.70 -25.48
CA PHE A 55 9.05 -9.07 -24.18
C PHE A 55 7.55 -8.94 -23.90
N GLU A 56 6.99 -9.91 -23.17
CA GLU A 56 5.65 -9.75 -22.64
C GLU A 56 5.68 -8.58 -21.64
N PRO A 57 4.82 -7.56 -21.81
CA PRO A 57 4.80 -6.43 -20.91
C PRO A 57 4.41 -6.92 -19.52
N VAL A 58 5.33 -6.80 -18.56
CA VAL A 58 5.04 -7.10 -17.16
C VAL A 58 4.07 -6.04 -16.65
N PRO A 59 2.85 -6.41 -16.21
CA PRO A 59 1.89 -5.45 -15.72
C PRO A 59 2.45 -4.77 -14.47
N LYS A 60 2.33 -3.44 -14.42
CA LYS A 60 2.78 -2.66 -13.26
C LYS A 60 1.89 -2.97 -12.06
N PRO A 61 2.45 -3.14 -10.85
CA PRO A 61 1.65 -3.34 -9.65
C PRO A 61 0.66 -2.20 -9.44
N THR A 62 -0.51 -2.54 -8.92
CA THR A 62 -1.52 -1.55 -8.53
C THR A 62 -0.96 -0.69 -7.41
N ARG A 63 -1.30 0.61 -7.41
CA ARG A 63 -0.90 1.54 -6.36
C ARG A 63 -2.09 1.88 -5.48
N ILE A 64 -1.97 1.58 -4.21
CA ILE A 64 -2.87 2.01 -3.15
C ILE A 64 -2.33 3.34 -2.64
N ILE A 65 -3.18 4.36 -2.63
CA ILE A 65 -2.83 5.68 -2.13
C ILE A 65 -3.63 5.94 -0.86
N LEU A 66 -2.92 6.09 0.25
CA LEU A 66 -3.47 6.49 1.53
C LEU A 66 -3.26 8.01 1.67
N TYR A 67 -4.34 8.74 1.95
CA TYR A 67 -4.30 10.16 2.23
C TYR A 67 -4.50 10.37 3.73
N CYS A 68 -3.54 11.03 4.36
CA CYS A 68 -3.52 11.32 5.78
C CYS A 68 -3.68 12.84 6.00
N ASN A 69 -4.28 13.26 7.12
CA ASN A 69 -4.29 14.67 7.53
C ASN A 69 -3.23 15.01 8.58
N PHE A 70 -2.33 14.06 8.89
CA PHE A 70 -1.27 14.19 9.89
C PHE A 70 0.11 14.02 9.28
N TYR A 71 1.14 14.35 10.07
CA TYR A 71 2.53 14.16 9.66
C TYR A 71 2.92 12.67 9.73
N ILE A 72 3.37 12.13 8.60
CA ILE A 72 3.77 10.72 8.47
C ILE A 72 5.26 10.58 8.84
N LYS A 73 5.52 9.91 9.97
CA LYS A 73 6.88 9.62 10.44
C LYS A 73 7.48 8.44 9.66
N PRO A 74 8.81 8.39 9.44
CA PRO A 74 9.46 7.23 8.82
C PRO A 74 9.12 5.90 9.51
N SER A 75 9.07 5.88 10.84
CA SER A 75 8.71 4.68 11.61
C SER A 75 7.29 4.18 11.38
N MET A 76 6.37 5.02 10.91
CA MET A 76 5.02 4.59 10.49
C MET A 76 5.10 3.81 9.17
N LEU A 77 6.00 4.20 8.27
CA LEU A 77 6.21 3.50 7.00
C LEU A 77 6.85 2.13 7.22
N ASP A 78 7.79 2.04 8.16
CA ASP A 78 8.42 0.78 8.56
C ASP A 78 7.38 -0.20 9.12
N GLU A 79 6.43 0.29 9.92
CA GLU A 79 5.33 -0.52 10.44
C GLU A 79 4.39 -1.01 9.32
N LEU A 80 4.09 -0.16 8.34
CA LEU A 80 3.29 -0.58 7.20
C LEU A 80 3.99 -1.65 6.35
N ASN A 81 5.31 -1.51 6.15
CA ASN A 81 6.11 -2.53 5.44
C ASN A 81 6.23 -3.84 6.23
N SER A 82 6.28 -3.79 7.56
CA SER A 82 6.40 -4.99 8.40
C SER A 82 5.16 -5.89 8.35
N SER A 83 4.02 -5.35 7.91
CA SER A 83 2.76 -6.08 7.74
C SER A 83 2.79 -7.17 6.67
N LYS A 84 3.71 -7.10 5.71
CA LYS A 84 3.84 -8.05 4.58
C LYS A 84 2.58 -8.22 3.71
N ILE A 85 1.59 -7.34 3.83
CA ILE A 85 0.44 -7.30 2.90
C ILE A 85 0.60 -6.20 1.86
N ILE A 86 1.45 -5.20 2.13
CA ILE A 86 1.78 -4.10 1.22
C ILE A 86 3.28 -3.83 1.25
N SER A 87 3.80 -3.25 0.16
CA SER A 87 5.12 -2.64 0.11
C SER A 87 4.98 -1.14 -0.12
N VAL A 88 5.41 -0.33 0.84
CA VAL A 88 5.41 1.13 0.74
C VAL A 88 6.50 1.56 -0.24
N ILE A 89 6.13 2.42 -1.20
CA ILE A 89 7.08 3.02 -2.13
C ILE A 89 7.93 4.05 -1.35
N GLU A 90 9.25 3.90 -1.42
CA GLU A 90 10.20 4.80 -0.76
C GLU A 90 9.99 6.26 -1.22
N GLY A 91 10.04 7.20 -0.27
CA GLY A 91 9.82 8.62 -0.54
C GLY A 91 8.37 8.99 -0.91
N SER A 92 7.41 8.06 -0.80
CA SER A 92 6.00 8.34 -1.11
C SER A 92 5.29 9.20 -0.06
N ASN A 93 5.89 9.43 1.11
CA ASN A 93 5.33 10.19 2.25
C ASN A 93 5.19 11.71 2.01
N THR A 94 5.27 12.17 0.77
CA THR A 94 5.10 13.58 0.42
C THR A 94 3.63 14.01 0.50
N LYS A 95 3.38 15.28 0.85
CA LYS A 95 2.02 15.86 0.89
C LYS A 95 1.00 15.06 1.75
N GLN A 96 1.48 14.43 2.82
CA GLN A 96 0.67 13.59 3.71
C GLN A 96 -0.01 12.41 2.99
N GLN A 97 0.64 11.85 1.97
CA GLN A 97 0.17 10.67 1.25
C GLN A 97 1.12 9.51 1.49
N ILE A 98 0.64 8.28 1.44
CA ILE A 98 1.47 7.07 1.43
C ILE A 98 1.09 6.29 0.18
N ILE A 99 2.06 5.94 -0.65
CA ILE A 99 1.83 5.11 -1.83
C ILE A 99 2.39 3.72 -1.54
N ALA A 100 1.56 2.71 -1.71
CA ALA A 100 1.90 1.33 -1.44
C ALA A 100 1.45 0.40 -2.58
N GLU A 101 2.14 -0.72 -2.74
CA GLU A 101 1.82 -1.77 -3.71
C GLU A 101 1.30 -3.00 -2.96
N PRO A 102 0.18 -3.62 -3.36
CA PRO A 102 -0.36 -4.79 -2.69
C PRO A 102 0.53 -6.02 -2.96
N LEU A 103 0.73 -6.85 -1.94
CA LEU A 103 1.42 -8.14 -2.02
C LEU A 103 0.41 -9.29 -2.13
N ASN A 104 0.88 -10.52 -2.37
CA ASN A 104 0.05 -11.71 -2.65
C ASN A 104 -1.03 -12.04 -1.60
N PHE A 105 -0.97 -11.46 -0.40
CA PHE A 105 -1.92 -11.68 0.70
C PHE A 105 -2.73 -10.43 1.07
N PHE A 106 -2.67 -9.40 0.22
CA PHE A 106 -3.38 -8.15 0.41
C PHE A 106 -4.88 -8.35 0.42
N ASP A 107 -5.51 -7.73 1.40
CA ASP A 107 -6.96 -7.61 1.54
C ASP A 107 -7.25 -6.27 2.25
N TYR A 108 -8.40 -5.68 1.94
CA TYR A 108 -8.78 -4.38 2.49
C TYR A 108 -9.14 -4.45 3.97
N GLU A 109 -9.72 -5.54 4.45
CA GLU A 109 -10.01 -5.70 5.89
C GLU A 109 -8.70 -5.74 6.68
N LYS A 110 -7.74 -6.55 6.23
CA LYS A 110 -6.38 -6.58 6.82
C LYS A 110 -5.69 -5.21 6.79
N LEU A 111 -5.80 -4.50 5.67
CA LEU A 111 -5.26 -3.13 5.58
C LEU A 111 -5.87 -2.23 6.63
N THR A 112 -7.19 -2.27 6.82
CA THR A 112 -7.87 -1.45 7.83
C THR A 112 -7.45 -1.80 9.26
N ASP A 113 -7.22 -3.09 9.56
CA ASP A 113 -6.72 -3.54 10.86
C ASP A 113 -5.31 -3.00 11.13
N ILE A 114 -4.41 -3.10 10.15
CA ILE A 114 -3.04 -2.58 10.26
C ILE A 114 -3.03 -1.07 10.44
N LEU A 115 -3.87 -0.34 9.70
CA LEU A 115 -3.98 1.12 9.85
C LEU A 115 -4.53 1.50 11.23
N PHE A 116 -5.46 0.71 11.77
CA PHE A 116 -5.96 0.90 13.12
C PHE A 116 -4.87 0.69 14.19
N ASP A 117 -4.11 -0.39 14.08
CA ASP A 117 -3.00 -0.68 15.00
C ASP A 117 -1.89 0.36 14.90
N LEU A 118 -1.61 0.86 13.69
CA LEU A 118 -0.71 1.97 13.46
C LEU A 118 -1.19 3.24 14.19
N CYS A 119 -2.47 3.60 14.07
CA CYS A 119 -3.01 4.75 14.79
C CYS A 119 -2.87 4.61 16.31
N LYS A 120 -3.15 3.43 16.87
CA LYS A 120 -2.94 3.17 18.29
C LYS A 120 -1.48 3.30 18.71
N LYS A 121 -0.57 2.67 17.96
CA LYS A 121 0.87 2.61 18.26
C LYS A 121 1.51 3.99 18.28
N PHE A 122 1.05 4.90 17.41
CA PHE A 122 1.59 6.25 17.30
C PHE A 122 0.73 7.32 17.98
N ASP A 123 -0.29 6.91 18.75
CA ASP A 123 -1.17 7.80 19.51
C ASP A 123 -1.82 8.89 18.62
N LEU A 124 -2.29 8.46 17.45
CA LEU A 124 -3.02 9.27 16.48
C LEU A 124 -4.51 9.33 16.79
#